data_AF-W8YZX0-F1
#
_entry.id   AF-W8YZX0-F1
#
_cell.length_a   1.000
_cell.length_b   1.000
_cell.length_c   1.000
_cell.angle_alpha   90.00
_cell.angle_beta   90.00
_cell.angle_gamma   90.00
#
_symmetry.space_group_name_H-M   'P 1'
#
loop_
_entity.id
_entity.type
_entity.pdbx_description
1 polymer ?
#
loop_
_entity_poly.entity_id
_entity_poly.type
_entity_poly.pdbx_seq_one_letter_code
_entity_poly.pdbx_strand_id
1 'polypeptide(L)'
;MAKRTQGRASLKAHPARERQIPTMKIRLIVMTIAAMLLVLSLYTLKDELPGRSSETFSSATIRQGSSGKDVVELQGRLRYLGYYEGKIDGSFGPKTKNSVTWFQWKFGMKSDGVVGAKTKLKLWEATKNWKPTAADFPGGESGTAAGGNAGNTGNAGNSGGDIGKSNKLNLSANDIKIMANAVYGESRGEPYEGQVAVAAVILNRLKSPEFPNSISGVIFQNLAFTAVADGQIWLTPNERAKKAVEDAINGWDPSDGCLYYFNPETATSKWIWSRQQVKTIGKHIFCM
;
A
#
# COMPACT_ATOMS: atom_id res chain seq x y z
N MET A 1 -117.13 -36.91 -0.31
CA MET A 1 -116.40 -35.78 -0.92
C MET A 1 -115.02 -35.73 -0.28
N ALA A 2 -113.99 -36.15 -1.02
CA ALA A 2 -112.61 -36.20 -0.56
C ALA A 2 -111.91 -34.85 -0.75
N LYS A 3 -110.98 -34.49 0.14
CA LYS A 3 -109.76 -33.77 -0.23
C LYS A 3 -108.68 -33.94 0.83
N ARG A 4 -107.62 -34.64 0.41
CA ARG A 4 -106.27 -34.70 1.00
C ARG A 4 -105.71 -33.28 1.15
N THR A 5 -104.94 -33.03 2.20
CA THR A 5 -103.76 -32.15 2.09
C THR A 5 -102.68 -32.61 3.08
N GLN A 6 -101.45 -32.59 2.58
CA GLN A 6 -100.27 -33.33 3.04
C GLN A 6 -99.61 -32.76 4.30
N GLY A 7 -98.93 -33.66 5.02
CA GLY A 7 -98.05 -33.34 6.13
C GLY A 7 -96.75 -32.67 5.71
N ARG A 8 -96.18 -31.90 6.64
CA ARG A 8 -94.86 -31.30 6.53
C ARG A 8 -94.09 -31.65 7.80
N ALA A 9 -93.18 -32.62 7.70
CA ALA A 9 -92.28 -33.01 8.77
C ALA A 9 -91.28 -31.87 9.05
N SER A 10 -91.20 -31.42 10.30
CA SER A 10 -90.26 -30.40 10.76
C SER A 10 -88.99 -31.07 11.29
N LEU A 11 -87.91 -30.95 10.52
CA LEU A 11 -86.55 -31.32 10.89
C LEU A 11 -86.06 -30.36 11.99
N LYS A 12 -85.98 -30.80 13.25
CA LYS A 12 -85.29 -30.05 14.30
C LYS A 12 -83.78 -30.35 14.22
N ALA A 13 -83.01 -29.34 13.80
CA ALA A 13 -81.56 -29.37 13.76
C ALA A 13 -80.97 -29.57 15.17
N HIS A 14 -79.97 -30.44 15.30
CA HIS A 14 -79.10 -30.51 16.49
C HIS A 14 -78.22 -29.24 16.56
N PRO A 15 -78.07 -28.60 17.74
CA PRO A 15 -77.13 -27.50 17.88
C PRO A 15 -75.69 -28.00 17.76
N ALA A 16 -74.90 -27.31 16.92
CA ALA A 16 -73.48 -27.55 16.75
C ALA A 16 -72.74 -27.29 18.08
N ARG A 17 -71.88 -28.24 18.49
CA ARG A 17 -70.93 -28.04 19.60
C ARG A 17 -69.96 -26.92 19.21
N GLU A 18 -70.18 -25.74 19.76
CA GLU A 18 -69.27 -24.61 19.64
C GLU A 18 -67.95 -24.98 20.34
N ARG A 19 -66.88 -25.17 19.54
CA ARG A 19 -65.55 -25.47 20.07
C ARG A 19 -65.01 -24.22 20.75
N GLN A 20 -65.24 -24.12 22.05
CA GLN A 20 -64.65 -23.09 22.90
C GLN A 20 -63.13 -23.33 22.96
N ILE A 21 -62.38 -22.65 22.09
CA ILE A 21 -60.92 -22.67 22.12
C ILE A 21 -60.53 -21.97 23.44
N PRO A 22 -59.85 -22.66 24.37
CA PRO A 22 -59.55 -22.09 25.67
C PRO A 22 -58.72 -20.82 25.48
N THR A 23 -59.21 -19.71 26.03
CA THR A 23 -58.67 -18.34 25.87
C THR A 23 -57.17 -18.24 26.19
N MET A 24 -56.64 -19.15 27.02
CA MET A 24 -55.21 -19.25 27.31
C MET A 24 -54.36 -19.67 26.11
N LYS A 25 -54.87 -20.54 25.22
CA LYS A 25 -54.16 -20.95 24.00
C LYS A 25 -54.03 -19.81 23.00
N ILE A 26 -55.06 -18.96 22.90
CA ILE A 26 -55.04 -17.78 22.03
C ILE A 26 -54.04 -16.75 22.54
N ARG A 27 -54.00 -16.48 23.85
CA ARG A 27 -53.01 -15.58 24.46
C ARG A 27 -51.57 -16.06 24.24
N LEU A 28 -51.33 -17.37 24.38
CA LEU A 28 -50.02 -17.96 24.14
C LEU A 28 -49.59 -17.82 22.67
N ILE A 29 -50.49 -18.11 21.73
CA ILE A 29 -50.21 -17.95 20.29
C ILE A 29 -49.90 -16.48 19.95
N VAL A 30 -50.70 -15.54 20.46
CA VAL A 30 -50.46 -14.10 20.25
C VAL A 30 -49.12 -13.65 20.83
N MET A 31 -48.74 -14.11 22.03
CA MET A 31 -47.43 -13.81 22.62
C MET A 31 -46.27 -14.41 21.81
N THR A 32 -46.42 -15.63 21.28
CA THR A 32 -45.38 -16.24 20.44
C THR A 32 -45.22 -15.54 19.09
N ILE A 33 -46.32 -15.11 18.46
CA ILE A 33 -46.26 -14.33 17.22
C ILE A 33 -45.64 -12.95 17.48
N ALA A 34 -46.02 -12.28 18.57
CA ALA A 34 -45.41 -11.01 18.96
C ALA A 34 -43.90 -11.16 19.25
N ALA A 35 -43.49 -12.23 19.91
CA ALA A 35 -42.07 -12.52 20.15
C ALA A 35 -41.32 -12.85 18.86
N MET A 36 -41.92 -13.60 17.93
CA MET A 36 -41.31 -13.87 16.62
C MET A 36 -41.19 -12.60 15.77
N LEU A 37 -42.21 -11.73 15.79
CA LEU A 37 -42.16 -10.42 15.11
C LEU A 37 -41.14 -9.49 15.77
N LEU A 38 -41.00 -9.52 17.10
CA LEU A 38 -39.96 -8.78 17.83
C LEU A 38 -38.57 -9.29 17.47
N VAL A 39 -38.36 -10.61 17.42
CA VAL A 39 -37.08 -11.22 17.04
C VAL A 39 -36.75 -10.93 15.58
N LEU A 40 -37.73 -10.98 14.67
CA LEU A 40 -37.57 -10.62 13.26
C LEU A 40 -37.26 -9.12 13.11
N SER A 41 -37.94 -8.27 13.88
CA SER A 41 -37.68 -6.82 13.93
C SER A 41 -36.29 -6.49 14.49
N LEU A 42 -35.86 -7.20 15.53
CA LEU A 42 -34.49 -7.12 16.07
C LEU A 42 -33.45 -7.64 15.06
N TYR A 43 -33.80 -8.64 14.25
CA TYR A 43 -32.96 -9.09 13.14
C TYR A 43 -32.83 -8.02 12.05
N THR A 44 -33.94 -7.38 11.66
CA THR A 44 -33.90 -6.26 10.71
C THR A 44 -33.16 -5.04 11.26
N LEU A 45 -33.20 -4.79 12.58
CA LEU A 45 -32.42 -3.73 13.23
C LEU A 45 -30.92 -4.05 13.33
N LYS A 46 -30.53 -5.33 13.30
CA LYS A 46 -29.12 -5.73 13.30
C LYS A 46 -28.43 -5.44 11.96
N ASP A 47 -29.20 -5.45 10.87
CA ASP A 47 -28.73 -5.09 9.52
C ASP A 47 -28.74 -3.56 9.26
N GLU A 48 -29.44 -2.79 10.11
CA GLU A 48 -29.50 -1.31 10.07
C GLU A 48 -28.68 -0.62 11.19
N LEU A 49 -27.43 -1.05 11.43
CA LEU A 49 -26.44 -0.11 11.93
C LEU A 49 -25.77 0.55 10.72
N PRO A 50 -26.12 1.80 10.36
CA PRO A 50 -25.42 2.53 9.31
C PRO A 50 -24.08 3.03 9.86
N GLY A 51 -23.17 2.10 10.12
CA GLY A 51 -21.75 2.39 9.97
C GLY A 51 -21.50 2.55 8.48
N ARG A 52 -21.83 3.72 7.92
CA ARG A 52 -21.52 4.08 6.54
C ARG A 52 -20.01 3.93 6.39
N SER A 53 -19.55 2.81 5.85
CA SER A 53 -18.16 2.60 5.53
C SER A 53 -17.79 3.70 4.56
N SER A 54 -17.05 4.69 5.04
CA SER A 54 -16.37 5.64 4.17
C SER A 54 -15.50 4.82 3.24
N GLU A 55 -15.90 4.67 1.98
CA GLU A 55 -15.10 4.02 0.95
C GLU A 55 -13.69 4.62 1.00
N THR A 56 -12.69 3.75 1.18
CA THR A 56 -11.29 4.15 1.36
C THR A 56 -10.75 4.88 0.12
N PHE A 57 -11.21 4.46 -1.05
CA PHE A 57 -10.99 5.13 -2.32
C PHE A 57 -12.34 5.39 -2.98
N SER A 58 -12.47 6.50 -3.69
CA SER A 58 -13.59 6.66 -4.62
C SER A 58 -13.51 5.66 -5.79
N SER A 59 -14.55 5.57 -6.63
CA SER A 59 -14.51 4.77 -7.86
C SER A 59 -13.67 5.41 -8.98
N ALA A 60 -13.21 6.66 -8.83
CA ALA A 60 -12.48 7.38 -9.86
C ALA A 60 -11.14 6.70 -10.20
N THR A 61 -10.75 6.71 -11.47
CA THR A 61 -9.40 6.26 -11.87
C THR A 61 -8.40 7.37 -11.57
N ILE A 62 -7.36 7.06 -10.80
CA ILE A 62 -6.32 8.01 -10.42
C ILE A 62 -5.11 7.82 -11.34
N ARG A 63 -4.56 8.89 -11.89
CA ARG A 63 -3.38 8.87 -12.77
C ARG A 63 -2.57 10.16 -12.62
N GLN A 64 -1.43 10.27 -13.30
CA GLN A 64 -0.65 11.51 -13.31
C GLN A 64 -1.52 12.72 -13.70
N GLY A 65 -1.43 13.79 -12.92
CA GLY A 65 -2.28 14.98 -13.02
C GLY A 65 -3.53 14.97 -12.15
N SER A 66 -3.93 13.83 -11.60
CA SER A 66 -5.00 13.77 -10.58
C SER A 66 -4.59 14.46 -9.28
N SER A 67 -5.57 14.96 -8.53
CA SER A 67 -5.36 15.52 -7.20
C SER A 67 -6.53 15.22 -6.25
N GLY A 68 -6.32 15.42 -4.95
CA GLY A 68 -7.35 15.31 -3.92
C GLY A 68 -7.17 14.13 -2.96
N LYS A 69 -8.22 13.83 -2.18
CA LYS A 69 -8.20 12.85 -1.08
C LYS A 69 -7.75 11.45 -1.52
N ASP A 70 -8.20 11.01 -2.69
CA ASP A 70 -7.80 9.72 -3.28
C ASP A 70 -6.29 9.65 -3.56
N VAL A 71 -5.64 10.77 -3.90
CA VAL A 71 -4.19 10.83 -4.10
C VAL A 71 -3.44 10.85 -2.78
N VAL A 72 -3.97 11.56 -1.77
CA VAL A 72 -3.43 11.55 -0.40
C VAL A 72 -3.42 10.12 0.16
N GLU A 73 -4.53 9.41 0.02
CA GLU A 73 -4.68 8.02 0.45
C GLU A 73 -3.68 7.11 -0.28
N LEU A 74 -3.56 7.27 -1.59
CA LEU A 74 -2.61 6.54 -2.43
C LEU A 74 -1.16 6.76 -1.96
N GLN A 75 -0.76 8.02 -1.81
CA GLN A 75 0.59 8.41 -1.37
C GLN A 75 0.89 7.88 0.04
N GLY A 76 -0.07 7.98 0.96
CA GLY A 76 0.07 7.47 2.33
C GLY A 76 0.26 5.95 2.39
N ARG A 77 -0.57 5.19 1.68
CA ARG A 77 -0.45 3.73 1.61
C ARG A 77 0.83 3.29 0.90
N LEU A 78 1.19 3.94 -0.21
CA LEU A 78 2.45 3.65 -0.90
C LEU A 78 3.65 3.96 0.00
N ARG A 79 3.60 5.04 0.79
CA ARG A 79 4.65 5.39 1.76
C ARG A 79 4.74 4.38 2.89
N TYR A 80 3.61 3.95 3.45
CA TYR A 80 3.57 2.90 4.47
C TYR A 80 4.19 1.59 3.96
N LEU A 81 3.97 1.26 2.69
CA LEU A 81 4.58 0.11 2.03
C LEU A 81 6.04 0.34 1.59
N GLY A 82 6.58 1.55 1.73
CA GLY A 82 7.94 1.90 1.32
C GLY A 82 8.14 2.23 -0.16
N TYR A 83 7.07 2.32 -0.96
CA TYR A 83 7.16 2.69 -2.39
C TYR A 83 7.22 4.19 -2.65
N TYR A 84 6.78 5.03 -1.70
CA TYR A 84 6.68 6.49 -1.88
C TYR A 84 7.41 7.25 -0.77
N GLU A 85 8.25 8.21 -1.18
CA GLU A 85 9.06 9.03 -0.26
C GLU A 85 8.77 10.52 -0.38
N GLY A 86 7.82 10.90 -1.24
CA GLY A 86 7.42 12.30 -1.38
C GLY A 86 6.58 12.79 -0.21
N LYS A 87 6.34 14.10 -0.19
CA LYS A 87 5.32 14.68 0.67
C LYS A 87 3.95 14.14 0.25
N ILE A 88 3.12 13.80 1.22
CA ILE A 88 1.72 13.47 0.93
C ILE A 88 1.01 14.80 0.72
N ASP A 89 1.01 15.26 -0.54
CA ASP A 89 0.52 16.57 -0.97
C ASP A 89 -0.81 16.47 -1.71
N GLY A 90 -1.33 15.25 -1.91
CA GLY A 90 -2.54 15.01 -2.66
C GLY A 90 -2.42 15.35 -4.15
N SER A 91 -1.20 15.47 -4.67
CA SER A 91 -0.92 15.79 -6.07
C SER A 91 -0.20 14.64 -6.76
N PHE A 92 -0.80 14.10 -7.82
CA PHE A 92 -0.24 12.96 -8.53
C PHE A 92 0.80 13.42 -9.55
N GLY A 93 2.02 13.66 -9.07
CA GLY A 93 3.18 13.97 -9.90
C GLY A 93 3.98 12.74 -10.37
N PRO A 94 5.12 12.96 -11.06
CA PRO A 94 6.01 11.90 -11.54
C PRO A 94 6.48 10.94 -10.45
N LYS A 95 6.77 11.44 -9.24
CA LYS A 95 7.17 10.61 -8.09
C LYS A 95 6.07 9.60 -7.72
N THR A 96 4.83 10.07 -7.62
CA THR A 96 3.67 9.20 -7.33
C THR A 96 3.48 8.17 -8.43
N LYS A 97 3.68 8.55 -9.71
CA LYS A 97 3.60 7.61 -10.84
C LYS A 97 4.60 6.48 -10.72
N ASN A 98 5.86 6.79 -10.43
CA ASN A 98 6.92 5.79 -10.29
C ASN A 98 6.63 4.82 -9.14
N SER A 99 6.14 5.33 -8.00
CA SER A 99 5.72 4.49 -6.89
C SER A 99 4.57 3.56 -7.25
N VAL A 100 3.59 4.06 -8.02
CA VAL A 100 2.46 3.24 -8.51
C VAL A 100 2.93 2.16 -9.48
N THR A 101 3.74 2.51 -10.48
CA THR A 101 4.22 1.55 -11.47
C THR A 101 4.98 0.41 -10.80
N TRP A 102 5.79 0.71 -9.79
CA TRP A 102 6.52 -0.32 -9.07
C TRP A 102 5.65 -1.17 -8.16
N PHE A 103 4.72 -0.55 -7.44
CA PHE A 103 3.71 -1.29 -6.69
C PHE A 103 2.97 -2.26 -7.63
N GLN A 104 2.56 -1.79 -8.81
CA GLN A 104 1.92 -2.62 -9.82
C GLN A 104 2.83 -3.77 -10.27
N TRP A 105 4.07 -3.51 -10.63
CA TRP A 105 5.04 -4.52 -11.04
C TRP A 105 5.24 -5.59 -9.95
N LYS A 106 5.46 -5.17 -8.69
CA LYS A 106 5.70 -6.08 -7.56
C LYS A 106 4.54 -7.04 -7.32
N PHE A 107 3.31 -6.60 -7.54
CA PHE A 107 2.11 -7.41 -7.35
C PHE A 107 1.59 -8.05 -8.66
N GLY A 108 2.42 -8.15 -9.70
CA GLY A 108 2.08 -8.86 -10.93
C GLY A 108 0.97 -8.18 -11.75
N MET A 109 0.88 -6.86 -11.67
CA MET A 109 -0.06 -6.05 -12.42
C MET A 109 0.64 -5.32 -13.56
N LYS A 110 -0.15 -4.82 -14.52
CA LYS A 110 0.37 -3.93 -15.56
C LYS A 110 0.92 -2.65 -14.90
N SER A 111 2.21 -2.40 -15.09
CA SER A 111 2.96 -1.27 -14.53
C SER A 111 2.79 0.01 -15.38
N ASP A 112 1.55 0.48 -15.52
CA ASP A 112 1.21 1.64 -16.37
C ASP A 112 1.03 2.96 -15.60
N GLY A 113 1.10 2.92 -14.26
CA GLY A 113 0.93 4.09 -13.41
C GLY A 113 -0.54 4.52 -13.27
N VAL A 114 -1.49 3.69 -13.71
CA VAL A 114 -2.93 3.95 -13.63
C VAL A 114 -3.53 3.18 -12.46
N VAL A 115 -4.06 3.92 -11.49
CA VAL A 115 -4.65 3.36 -10.27
C VAL A 115 -6.15 3.18 -10.47
N GLY A 116 -6.49 2.07 -11.14
CA GLY A 116 -7.87 1.56 -11.26
C GLY A 116 -8.26 0.64 -10.11
N ALA A 117 -9.45 0.02 -10.21
CA ALA A 117 -10.03 -0.83 -9.16
C ALA A 117 -9.08 -1.94 -8.66
N LYS A 118 -8.39 -2.64 -9.59
CA LYS A 118 -7.44 -3.70 -9.23
C LYS A 118 -6.27 -3.17 -8.39
N THR A 119 -5.68 -2.05 -8.78
CA THR A 119 -4.58 -1.41 -8.04
C THR A 119 -5.04 -0.95 -6.67
N LYS A 120 -6.23 -0.32 -6.58
CA LYS A 120 -6.83 0.14 -5.32
C LYS A 120 -7.08 -1.01 -4.35
N LEU A 121 -7.71 -2.09 -4.84
CA LEU A 121 -7.96 -3.29 -4.05
C LEU A 121 -6.66 -3.87 -3.52
N LYS A 122 -5.65 -4.01 -4.39
CA LYS A 122 -4.37 -4.59 -3.96
C LYS A 122 -3.67 -3.73 -2.93
N LEU A 123 -3.73 -2.41 -3.10
CA LEU A 123 -3.13 -1.46 -2.17
C LEU A 123 -3.81 -1.56 -0.81
N TRP A 124 -5.14 -1.59 -0.78
CA TRP A 124 -5.92 -1.81 0.45
C TRP A 124 -5.59 -3.15 1.13
N GLU A 125 -5.52 -4.25 0.38
CA GLU A 125 -5.15 -5.57 0.91
C GLU A 125 -3.77 -5.57 1.58
N ALA A 126 -2.80 -4.90 0.96
CA ALA A 126 -1.43 -4.80 1.46
C ALA A 126 -1.31 -3.87 2.68
N THR A 127 -2.35 -3.08 2.97
CA THR A 127 -2.31 -2.01 3.99
C THR A 127 -3.55 -2.03 4.89
N LYS A 128 -4.10 -3.21 5.19
CA LYS A 128 -5.27 -3.37 6.08
C LYS A 128 -5.09 -2.74 7.46
N ASN A 129 -3.85 -2.74 7.97
CA ASN A 129 -3.50 -2.19 9.28
C ASN A 129 -3.01 -0.74 9.23
N TRP A 130 -2.94 -0.14 8.03
CA TRP A 130 -2.55 1.26 7.89
C TRP A 130 -3.71 2.17 8.28
N LYS A 131 -3.40 3.19 9.09
CA LYS A 131 -4.32 4.26 9.45
C LYS A 131 -3.66 5.60 9.08
N PRO A 132 -4.36 6.51 8.38
CA PRO A 132 -3.83 7.84 8.12
C PRO A 132 -3.55 8.56 9.44
N THR A 133 -2.35 9.12 9.62
CA THR A 133 -2.05 9.97 10.77
C THR A 133 -2.19 11.44 10.41
N ALA A 134 -2.44 12.33 11.38
CA ALA A 134 -2.55 13.77 11.12
C ALA A 134 -1.28 14.37 10.48
N ALA A 135 -0.12 13.73 10.68
CA ALA A 135 1.15 14.11 10.06
C ALA A 135 1.22 13.81 8.55
N ASP A 136 0.31 12.98 8.03
CA ASP A 136 0.25 12.57 6.64
C ASP A 136 -0.61 13.49 5.76
N PHE A 137 -1.24 14.54 6.31
CA PHE A 137 -2.11 15.44 5.55
C PHE A 137 -1.51 16.84 5.35
N PRO A 138 -1.61 17.42 4.15
CA PRO A 138 -1.28 18.82 3.92
C PRO A 138 -2.43 19.69 4.47
N GLY A 139 -2.16 20.52 5.48
CA GLY A 139 -3.13 21.44 6.07
C GLY A 139 -3.54 21.16 7.51
N GLY A 140 -2.58 20.76 8.37
CA GLY A 140 -2.77 20.70 9.81
C GLY A 140 -2.90 22.09 10.44
N GLU A 141 -3.91 22.86 10.06
CA GLU A 141 -4.50 23.95 10.83
C GLU A 141 -5.88 24.30 10.24
N SER A 142 -6.91 24.18 11.10
CA SER A 142 -8.25 24.77 10.99
C SER A 142 -9.32 24.05 10.13
N GLY A 143 -10.21 23.32 10.79
CA GLY A 143 -11.48 22.85 10.21
C GLY A 143 -12.24 21.84 11.09
N THR A 144 -12.90 22.33 12.13
CA THR A 144 -13.67 21.62 13.17
C THR A 144 -14.80 20.74 12.62
N ALA A 145 -14.92 19.48 13.08
CA ALA A 145 -16.21 18.81 13.33
C ALA A 145 -16.06 17.57 14.27
N ALA A 146 -16.35 17.82 15.55
CA ALA A 146 -17.10 16.99 16.49
C ALA A 146 -16.78 15.48 16.68
N GLY A 147 -16.13 15.18 17.82
CA GLY A 147 -16.82 14.57 18.97
C GLY A 147 -16.86 13.05 19.10
N GLY A 148 -16.00 12.50 19.97
CA GLY A 148 -16.15 11.15 20.55
C GLY A 148 -14.99 10.80 21.48
N ASN A 149 -15.27 10.73 22.77
CA ASN A 149 -14.33 10.86 23.89
C ASN A 149 -13.52 9.60 24.24
N ALA A 150 -12.40 9.87 24.91
CA ALA A 150 -11.34 9.05 25.50
C ALA A 150 -11.62 7.61 25.99
N GLY A 151 -10.60 6.76 25.78
CA GLY A 151 -10.30 5.55 26.54
C GLY A 151 -8.80 5.27 26.51
N ASN A 152 -8.09 5.86 27.48
CA ASN A 152 -6.65 5.76 27.73
C ASN A 152 -6.23 4.35 28.22
N THR A 153 -5.16 3.80 27.66
CA THR A 153 -4.07 3.15 28.42
C THR A 153 -2.84 3.04 27.51
N GLY A 154 -1.80 3.78 27.84
CA GLY A 154 -0.54 3.80 27.11
C GLY A 154 0.33 2.56 27.30
N ASN A 155 1.29 2.41 26.39
CA ASN A 155 2.67 2.25 26.82
C ASN A 155 3.59 2.94 25.81
N ALA A 156 4.51 3.73 26.36
CA ALA A 156 5.53 4.46 25.66
C ALA A 156 6.58 3.48 25.11
N GLY A 157 6.87 3.60 23.82
CA GLY A 157 8.05 3.07 23.17
C GLY A 157 8.69 4.22 22.40
N ASN A 158 9.63 4.88 23.06
CA ASN A 158 10.39 6.04 22.63
C ASN A 158 10.95 5.91 21.20
N SER A 159 10.51 6.79 20.29
CA SER A 159 11.19 7.06 19.01
C SER A 159 11.54 8.55 18.90
N GLY A 160 12.16 9.09 19.95
CA GLY A 160 13.19 10.11 19.76
C GLY A 160 14.48 9.39 19.37
N GLY A 161 14.80 9.39 18.07
CA GLY A 161 16.00 8.75 17.54
C GLY A 161 16.43 9.42 16.24
N ASP A 162 17.40 10.32 16.38
CA ASP A 162 18.21 10.94 15.33
C ASP A 162 17.48 11.77 14.27
N ILE A 163 17.46 13.10 14.50
CA ILE A 163 17.72 14.05 13.41
C ILE A 163 19.16 13.80 12.98
N GLY A 164 19.35 12.72 12.19
CA GLY A 164 20.65 12.29 11.71
C GLY A 164 21.29 13.43 10.94
N LYS A 165 22.57 13.68 11.27
CA LYS A 165 23.48 14.58 10.55
C LYS A 165 23.10 14.62 9.07
N SER A 166 22.69 15.78 8.59
CA SER A 166 22.43 16.01 7.17
C SER A 166 23.65 15.57 6.39
N ASN A 167 23.53 14.45 5.66
CA ASN A 167 24.53 14.09 4.66
C ASN A 167 24.61 15.25 3.65
N LYS A 168 25.80 15.55 3.11
CA LYS A 168 26.01 16.69 2.19
C LYS A 168 25.06 16.68 0.97
N LEU A 169 24.46 15.54 0.67
CA LEU A 169 23.60 15.28 -0.48
C LEU A 169 22.09 15.29 -0.17
N ASN A 170 21.68 15.53 1.09
CA ASN A 170 20.28 15.49 1.56
C ASN A 170 19.53 14.18 1.21
N LEU A 171 20.23 13.04 1.24
CA LEU A 171 19.65 11.72 0.96
C LEU A 171 18.84 11.23 2.17
N SER A 172 17.67 10.66 1.89
CA SER A 172 16.77 10.10 2.90
C SER A 172 17.33 8.79 3.49
N ALA A 173 16.81 8.36 4.63
CA ALA A 173 17.14 7.05 5.19
C ALA A 173 16.75 5.90 4.23
N ASN A 174 15.69 6.08 3.43
CA ASN A 174 15.31 5.09 2.44
C ASN A 174 16.20 5.16 1.19
N ASP A 175 16.69 6.33 0.76
CA ASP A 175 17.71 6.44 -0.29
C ASP A 175 18.95 5.60 0.08
N ILE A 176 19.44 5.76 1.31
CA ILE A 176 20.58 4.98 1.82
C ILE A 176 20.26 3.48 1.83
N LYS A 177 19.05 3.10 2.24
CA LYS A 177 18.59 1.70 2.25
C LYS A 177 18.60 1.10 0.85
N ILE A 178 17.98 1.75 -0.14
CA ILE A 178 17.90 1.21 -1.50
C ILE A 178 19.27 1.22 -2.18
N MET A 179 20.12 2.23 -1.92
CA MET A 179 21.51 2.23 -2.37
C MET A 179 22.27 1.03 -1.80
N ALA A 180 22.16 0.78 -0.50
CA ALA A 180 22.89 -0.31 0.14
C ALA A 180 22.45 -1.69 -0.39
N ASN A 181 21.15 -1.87 -0.64
CA ASN A 181 20.65 -3.11 -1.24
C ASN A 181 21.06 -3.26 -2.71
N ALA A 182 21.09 -2.18 -3.49
CA ALA A 182 21.61 -2.19 -4.84
C ALA A 182 23.11 -2.56 -4.85
N VAL A 183 23.92 -1.86 -4.06
CA VAL A 183 25.37 -2.14 -3.90
C VAL A 183 25.60 -3.59 -3.48
N TYR A 184 24.81 -4.11 -2.52
CA TYR A 184 24.93 -5.49 -2.10
C TYR A 184 24.64 -6.48 -3.22
N GLY A 185 23.57 -6.28 -4.01
CA GLY A 185 23.26 -7.14 -5.15
C GLY A 185 24.37 -7.15 -6.21
N GLU A 186 24.96 -6.00 -6.47
CA GLU A 186 25.98 -5.84 -7.51
C GLU A 186 27.37 -6.28 -7.08
N SER A 187 27.71 -6.22 -5.80
CA SER A 187 29.10 -6.36 -5.32
C SER A 187 29.24 -7.31 -4.13
N ARG A 188 28.28 -8.22 -3.94
CA ARG A 188 28.40 -9.27 -2.91
C ARG A 188 29.63 -10.15 -3.19
N GLY A 189 30.52 -10.22 -2.20
CA GLY A 189 31.75 -11.00 -2.29
C GLY A 189 32.94 -10.24 -2.90
N GLU A 190 32.73 -9.01 -3.38
CA GLU A 190 33.80 -8.15 -3.87
C GLU A 190 34.60 -7.53 -2.70
N PRO A 191 35.86 -7.09 -2.96
CA PRO A 191 36.63 -6.30 -2.00
C PRO A 191 35.84 -5.06 -1.56
N TYR A 192 36.10 -4.55 -0.34
CA TYR A 192 35.36 -3.42 0.21
C TYR A 192 35.39 -2.20 -0.73
N GLU A 193 36.56 -1.93 -1.29
CA GLU A 193 36.78 -0.87 -2.29
C GLU A 193 35.85 -1.01 -3.51
N GLY A 194 35.58 -2.24 -3.96
CA GLY A 194 34.63 -2.49 -5.06
C GLY A 194 33.19 -2.16 -4.68
N GLN A 195 32.79 -2.40 -3.43
CA GLN A 195 31.46 -2.03 -2.93
C GLN A 195 31.31 -0.50 -2.86
N VAL A 196 32.35 0.20 -2.39
CA VAL A 196 32.39 1.67 -2.36
C VAL A 196 32.36 2.22 -3.80
N ALA A 197 33.08 1.60 -4.74
CA ALA A 197 33.10 2.01 -6.14
C ALA A 197 31.72 1.89 -6.81
N VAL A 198 30.95 0.82 -6.56
CA VAL A 198 29.57 0.71 -7.05
C VAL A 198 28.67 1.78 -6.43
N ALA A 199 28.82 2.06 -5.13
CA ALA A 199 28.08 3.14 -4.47
C ALA A 199 28.42 4.51 -5.08
N ALA A 200 29.70 4.75 -5.39
CA ALA A 200 30.16 5.97 -6.03
C ALA A 200 29.59 6.12 -7.45
N VAL A 201 29.52 5.06 -8.24
CA VAL A 201 28.86 5.07 -9.56
C VAL A 201 27.40 5.52 -9.45
N ILE A 202 26.64 5.07 -8.44
CA ILE A 202 25.26 5.56 -8.20
C ILE A 202 25.25 7.08 -7.97
N LEU A 203 26.18 7.59 -7.17
CA LEU A 203 26.30 9.03 -6.89
C LEU A 203 26.80 9.83 -8.10
N ASN A 204 27.64 9.25 -8.94
CA ASN A 204 28.13 9.87 -10.18
C ASN A 204 27.00 9.98 -11.19
N ARG A 205 26.16 8.94 -11.32
CA ARG A 205 24.92 9.00 -12.09
C ARG A 205 23.98 10.07 -11.55
N LEU A 206 23.77 10.15 -10.23
CA LEU A 206 22.93 11.19 -9.63
C LEU A 206 23.38 12.62 -10.01
N LYS A 207 24.68 12.85 -10.17
CA LYS A 207 25.28 14.15 -10.55
C LYS A 207 25.31 14.39 -12.06
N SER A 208 25.21 13.34 -12.88
CA SER A 208 25.34 13.43 -14.33
C SER A 208 24.03 13.83 -14.99
N PRO A 209 24.06 14.75 -15.98
CA PRO A 209 22.86 15.12 -16.74
C PRO A 209 22.33 13.98 -17.64
N GLU A 210 23.12 12.92 -17.85
CA GLU A 210 22.72 11.74 -18.63
C GLU A 210 21.73 10.83 -17.88
N PHE A 211 21.59 11.04 -16.57
CA PHE A 211 20.84 10.16 -15.68
C PHE A 211 19.76 10.92 -14.89
N PRO A 212 18.78 10.21 -14.31
CA PRO A 212 17.81 10.81 -13.41
C PRO A 212 18.48 11.48 -12.20
N ASN A 213 17.96 12.64 -11.82
CA ASN A 213 18.46 13.45 -10.70
C ASN A 213 17.91 13.03 -9.33
N SER A 214 17.64 11.74 -9.14
CA SER A 214 17.24 11.18 -7.83
C SER A 214 17.77 9.75 -7.68
N ILE A 215 18.09 9.34 -6.44
CA ILE A 215 18.59 7.98 -6.15
C ILE A 215 17.60 6.92 -6.62
N SER A 216 16.32 7.09 -6.28
CA SER A 216 15.22 6.27 -6.79
C SER A 216 15.18 6.23 -8.33
N GLY A 217 15.36 7.38 -8.99
CA GLY A 217 15.45 7.44 -10.45
C GLY A 217 16.61 6.62 -11.01
N VAL A 218 17.81 6.73 -10.43
CA VAL A 218 19.01 6.01 -10.86
C VAL A 218 18.90 4.51 -10.64
N ILE A 219 18.53 4.08 -9.43
CA ILE A 219 18.51 2.66 -9.03
C ILE A 219 17.49 1.87 -9.83
N PHE A 220 16.38 2.49 -10.21
CA PHE A 220 15.28 1.80 -10.86
C PHE A 220 15.14 2.13 -12.34
N GLN A 221 16.19 2.69 -12.95
CA GLN A 221 16.33 2.60 -14.39
C GLN A 221 16.27 1.13 -14.83
N ASN A 222 15.61 0.88 -15.96
CA ASN A 222 15.37 -0.46 -16.44
C ASN A 222 16.67 -1.26 -16.56
N LEU A 223 16.77 -2.37 -15.82
CA LEU A 223 17.93 -3.29 -15.79
C LEU A 223 19.25 -2.66 -15.31
N ALA A 224 19.21 -1.54 -14.58
CA ALA A 224 20.43 -0.91 -14.07
C ALA A 224 21.05 -1.67 -12.88
N PHE A 225 20.22 -2.33 -12.06
CA PHE A 225 20.64 -3.05 -10.86
C PHE A 225 19.85 -4.36 -10.69
N THR A 226 20.56 -5.47 -10.50
CA THR A 226 19.99 -6.83 -10.34
C THR A 226 19.07 -6.94 -9.12
N ALA A 227 19.45 -6.28 -8.01
CA ALA A 227 18.67 -6.26 -6.76
C ALA A 227 17.23 -5.76 -6.92
N VAL A 228 16.96 -4.94 -7.94
CA VAL A 228 15.59 -4.49 -8.28
C VAL A 228 14.79 -5.64 -8.88
N ALA A 229 15.33 -6.30 -9.90
CA ALA A 229 14.69 -7.43 -10.58
C ALA A 229 14.46 -8.63 -9.63
N ASP A 230 15.43 -8.90 -8.76
CA ASP A 230 15.37 -9.98 -7.77
C ASP A 230 14.49 -9.64 -6.56
N GLY A 231 13.95 -8.42 -6.50
CA GLY A 231 13.08 -7.94 -5.43
C GLY A 231 13.77 -7.77 -4.08
N GLN A 232 15.11 -7.76 -4.05
CA GLN A 232 15.95 -7.62 -2.85
C GLN A 232 16.12 -6.16 -2.39
N ILE A 233 15.74 -5.19 -3.23
CA ILE A 233 15.94 -3.77 -2.97
C ILE A 233 15.26 -3.23 -1.70
N TRP A 234 14.30 -3.97 -1.13
CA TRP A 234 13.52 -3.57 0.05
C TRP A 234 13.89 -4.29 1.35
N LEU A 235 14.87 -5.20 1.30
CA LEU A 235 15.31 -5.96 2.47
C LEU A 235 16.08 -5.07 3.47
N THR A 236 16.32 -5.61 4.67
CA THR A 236 17.26 -4.99 5.61
C THR A 236 18.65 -4.95 4.95
N PRO A 237 19.28 -3.76 4.85
CA PRO A 237 20.60 -3.65 4.23
C PRO A 237 21.65 -4.52 4.91
N ASN A 238 22.55 -5.06 4.10
CA ASN A 238 23.78 -5.61 4.62
C ASN A 238 24.62 -4.46 5.21
N GLU A 239 25.10 -4.61 6.45
CA GLU A 239 25.84 -3.54 7.15
C GLU A 239 27.12 -3.12 6.42
N ARG A 240 27.81 -4.05 5.76
CA ARG A 240 29.02 -3.73 4.98
C ARG A 240 28.69 -2.90 3.75
N ALA A 241 27.63 -3.25 3.03
CA ALA A 241 27.18 -2.47 1.87
C ALA A 241 26.65 -1.10 2.27
N LYS A 242 25.92 -1.01 3.40
CA LYS A 242 25.48 0.26 3.97
C LYS A 242 26.66 1.17 4.32
N LYS A 243 27.68 0.62 4.98
CA LYS A 243 28.92 1.37 5.28
C LYS A 243 29.63 1.85 4.00
N ALA A 244 29.67 1.03 2.96
CA ALA A 244 30.25 1.42 1.68
C ALA A 244 29.50 2.60 1.02
N VAL A 245 28.17 2.62 1.15
CA VAL A 245 27.33 3.76 0.73
C VAL A 245 27.65 5.01 1.54
N GLU A 246 27.76 4.89 2.86
CA GLU A 246 28.12 6.03 3.73
C GLU A 246 29.50 6.60 3.38
N ASP A 247 30.48 5.75 3.13
CA ASP A 247 31.83 6.15 2.71
C ASP A 247 31.82 6.87 1.35
N ALA A 248 31.04 6.39 0.38
CA ALA A 248 30.87 7.07 -0.90
C ALA A 248 30.16 8.44 -0.75
N ILE A 249 29.13 8.53 0.11
CA ILE A 249 28.45 9.79 0.46
C ILE A 249 29.42 10.78 1.10
N ASN A 250 30.37 10.29 1.90
CA ASN A 250 31.42 11.09 2.52
C ASN A 250 32.52 11.53 1.55
N GLY A 251 32.45 11.10 0.27
CA GLY A 251 33.29 11.58 -0.82
C GLY A 251 34.36 10.59 -1.27
N TRP A 252 34.38 9.36 -0.75
CA TRP A 252 35.30 8.35 -1.27
C TRP A 252 34.76 7.76 -2.58
N ASP A 253 35.42 8.10 -3.69
CA ASP A 253 35.12 7.51 -5.01
C ASP A 253 36.35 6.75 -5.55
N PRO A 254 36.46 5.44 -5.27
CA PRO A 254 37.51 4.61 -5.85
C PRO A 254 37.35 4.39 -7.36
N SER A 255 36.18 4.67 -7.94
CA SER A 255 35.92 4.45 -9.38
C SER A 255 36.49 5.55 -10.27
N ASP A 256 37.02 6.64 -9.71
CA ASP A 256 37.49 7.84 -10.42
C ASP A 256 36.41 8.49 -11.31
N GLY A 257 35.19 8.65 -10.80
CA GLY A 257 34.13 9.34 -11.52
C GLY A 257 33.39 8.50 -12.57
N CYS A 258 33.64 7.19 -12.61
CA CYS A 258 33.00 6.29 -13.58
C CYS A 258 31.48 6.30 -13.45
N LEU A 259 30.81 6.10 -14.59
CA LEU A 259 29.34 6.03 -14.72
C LEU A 259 28.85 4.61 -14.97
N TYR A 260 29.76 3.72 -15.37
CA TYR A 260 29.47 2.34 -15.74
C TYR A 260 30.47 1.38 -15.14
N TYR A 261 30.07 0.12 -15.01
CA TYR A 261 30.96 -0.99 -14.70
C TYR A 261 30.41 -2.27 -15.33
N PHE A 262 31.26 -3.27 -15.48
CA PHE A 262 30.85 -4.61 -15.91
C PHE A 262 31.84 -5.68 -15.45
N ASN A 263 31.34 -6.91 -15.33
CA ASN A 263 32.21 -8.08 -15.15
C ASN A 263 32.64 -8.61 -16.53
N PRO A 264 33.94 -8.58 -16.89
CA PRO A 264 34.42 -9.02 -18.20
C PRO A 264 34.20 -10.51 -18.47
N GLU A 265 34.00 -11.34 -17.43
CA GLU A 265 33.70 -12.76 -17.58
C GLU A 265 32.26 -13.03 -18.05
N THR A 266 31.32 -12.14 -17.72
CA THR A 266 29.89 -12.35 -17.97
C THR A 266 29.26 -11.32 -18.91
N ALA A 267 29.94 -10.21 -19.20
CA ALA A 267 29.38 -9.12 -19.99
C ALA A 267 29.31 -9.46 -21.49
N THR A 268 28.09 -9.48 -22.02
CA THR A 268 27.79 -9.77 -23.43
C THR A 268 27.52 -8.53 -24.28
N SER A 269 27.31 -7.36 -23.66
CA SER A 269 26.95 -6.12 -24.36
C SER A 269 28.15 -5.54 -25.13
N LYS A 270 28.12 -5.53 -26.46
CA LYS A 270 29.19 -4.89 -27.27
C LYS A 270 29.39 -3.42 -26.94
N TRP A 271 28.31 -2.73 -26.57
CA TRP A 271 28.35 -1.32 -26.20
C TRP A 271 29.18 -1.09 -24.93
N ILE A 272 29.07 -1.95 -23.90
CA ILE A 272 29.84 -1.74 -22.65
C ILE A 272 31.34 -1.88 -22.88
N TRP A 273 31.74 -2.80 -23.78
CA TRP A 273 33.13 -3.01 -24.17
C TRP A 273 33.74 -1.84 -24.95
N SER A 274 32.91 -0.98 -25.56
CA SER A 274 33.35 0.23 -26.26
C SER A 274 33.57 1.44 -25.34
N ARG A 275 33.15 1.37 -24.08
CA ARG A 275 33.35 2.47 -23.11
C ARG A 275 34.83 2.60 -22.76
N GLN A 276 35.25 3.81 -22.40
CA GLN A 276 36.62 4.04 -21.94
C GLN A 276 36.82 3.35 -20.59
N GLN A 277 37.60 2.28 -20.59
CA GLN A 277 37.92 1.52 -19.38
C GLN A 277 38.95 2.30 -18.56
N VAL A 278 38.66 2.54 -17.28
CA VAL A 278 39.49 3.35 -16.39
C VAL A 278 40.33 2.46 -15.50
N LYS A 279 39.70 1.52 -14.79
CA LYS A 279 40.38 0.61 -13.87
C LYS A 279 39.57 -0.65 -13.59
N THR A 280 40.22 -1.62 -12.94
CA THR A 280 39.59 -2.85 -12.45
C THR A 280 39.67 -2.89 -10.93
N ILE A 281 38.54 -3.15 -10.26
CA ILE A 281 38.47 -3.39 -8.81
C ILE A 281 37.69 -4.67 -8.60
N GLY A 282 38.33 -5.68 -8.02
CA GLY A 282 37.76 -7.02 -7.91
C GLY A 282 37.45 -7.59 -9.29
N LYS A 283 36.20 -8.00 -9.52
CA LYS A 283 35.72 -8.55 -10.79
C LYS A 283 35.17 -7.50 -11.75
N HIS A 284 35.11 -6.23 -11.37
CA HIS A 284 34.50 -5.19 -12.19
C HIS A 284 35.54 -4.30 -12.86
N ILE A 285 35.36 -4.10 -14.17
CA ILE A 285 35.99 -3.00 -14.91
C ILE A 285 35.05 -1.79 -14.82
N PHE A 286 35.57 -0.65 -14.39
CA PHE A 286 34.86 0.63 -14.28
C PHE A 286 35.18 1.51 -15.48
N CYS A 287 34.16 2.19 -16.02
CA CYS A 287 34.25 2.95 -17.26
C CYS A 287 33.53 4.30 -17.21
N MET A 288 34.02 5.24 -18.04
CA MET A 288 33.34 6.50 -18.36
C MET A 288 32.17 6.30 -19.30
#